data_AF-S0G339-F1
#
_entry.id   AF-S0G339-F1
#
_cell.length_a   1.000
_cell.length_b   1.000
_cell.length_c   1.000
_cell.angle_alpha   90.00
_cell.angle_beta   90.00
_cell.angle_gamma   90.00
#
_symmetry.space_group_name_H-M   'P 1'
#
loop_
_entity.id
_entity.type
_entity.pdbx_description
1 polymer ?
#
loop_
_entity_poly.entity_id
_entity_poly.type
_entity_poly.pdbx_seq_one_letter_code
_entity_poly.pdbx_strand_id
1 'polypeptide(L)'
;MVFQQDKETGEYIALILEDGIQKTYGCIFEVCKNPICSCRTVDVILAPVQDNTRQNSPLSSRRIEIDLIEKKYTFPSDRSANPEDSAFADLFLSQLGDEDFTFLEKKFLVYKNKISESADLEGFEGFFDYEAVERDGLMYAYNDVLPYGNQMRVTINDREYLIFDQFCLLPGCSCTHTVMDILPETEAETATEASFALKLIYTKKRWETDEDLPGSITLAAVRSAIEERHPDFYRTLRIRHEKLKYIYQKCREKEFLPAQPAQSSKVGRNDPCPCGSGKKYKKCCFGKASAGKTSGVLSREKIDSVLWQKEIRNEWDHR
;
A
#
# COMPACT_ATOMS: atom_id res chain seq x y z
N MET A 1 -14.75 8.34 -21.90
CA MET A 1 -14.73 7.56 -20.66
C MET A 1 -15.39 6.21 -20.92
N VAL A 2 -14.62 5.15 -20.72
CA VAL A 2 -15.04 3.74 -20.88
C VAL A 2 -15.86 3.29 -19.68
N PHE A 3 -15.43 3.63 -18.47
CA PHE A 3 -16.12 3.23 -17.24
C PHE A 3 -17.28 4.17 -16.90
N GLN A 4 -18.43 3.60 -16.57
CA GLN A 4 -19.62 4.34 -16.15
C GLN A 4 -20.30 3.62 -14.98
N GLN A 5 -21.06 4.36 -14.18
CA GLN A 5 -21.93 3.77 -13.17
C GLN A 5 -23.35 3.72 -13.72
N ASP A 6 -23.95 2.54 -13.71
CA ASP A 6 -25.35 2.34 -14.04
C ASP A 6 -26.21 3.09 -13.00
N LYS A 7 -27.17 3.88 -13.48
CA LYS A 7 -27.98 4.76 -12.62
C LYS A 7 -29.07 4.02 -11.86
N GLU A 8 -29.50 2.85 -12.36
CA GLU A 8 -30.59 2.07 -11.76
C GLU A 8 -30.04 1.07 -10.74
N THR A 9 -28.95 0.38 -11.09
CA THR A 9 -28.36 -0.65 -10.21
C THR A 9 -27.23 -0.11 -9.34
N GLY A 10 -26.59 1.00 -9.73
CA GLY A 10 -25.39 1.52 -9.09
C GLY A 10 -24.13 0.70 -9.39
N GLU A 11 -24.22 -0.33 -10.22
CA GLU A 11 -23.08 -1.16 -10.63
C GLU A 11 -22.21 -0.44 -11.66
N TYR A 12 -20.93 -0.83 -11.75
CA TYR A 12 -20.05 -0.27 -12.77
C TYR A 12 -20.14 -1.09 -14.05
N ILE A 13 -20.18 -0.37 -15.17
CA ILE A 13 -20.12 -0.93 -16.51
C ILE A 13 -18.95 -0.34 -17.30
N ALA A 14 -18.50 -1.05 -18.32
CA ALA A 14 -17.57 -0.58 -19.33
C ALA A 14 -18.25 -0.65 -20.69
N LEU A 15 -18.13 0.43 -21.45
CA LEU A 15 -18.59 0.53 -22.82
C LEU A 15 -17.37 0.41 -23.75
N ILE A 16 -17.28 -0.70 -24.45
CA ILE A 16 -16.10 -1.06 -25.26
C ILE A 16 -16.54 -1.20 -26.72
N LEU A 17 -15.86 -0.51 -27.62
CA LEU A 17 -16.09 -0.61 -29.06
C LEU A 17 -15.36 -1.83 -29.63
N GLU A 18 -16.11 -2.84 -30.08
CA GLU A 18 -15.59 -4.05 -30.71
C GLU A 18 -16.10 -4.14 -32.15
N ASP A 19 -15.19 -4.17 -33.13
CA ASP A 19 -15.54 -4.23 -34.56
C ASP A 19 -16.55 -3.14 -35.00
N GLY A 20 -16.47 -1.95 -34.38
CA GLY A 20 -17.38 -0.83 -34.63
C GLY A 20 -18.74 -0.94 -33.92
N ILE A 21 -18.95 -1.97 -33.11
CA ILE A 21 -20.17 -2.18 -32.31
C ILE A 21 -19.83 -1.94 -30.84
N GLN A 22 -20.54 -1.01 -30.21
CA GLN A 22 -20.39 -0.75 -28.77
C GLN A 22 -21.03 -1.90 -27.98
N LYS A 23 -20.23 -2.57 -27.15
CA LYS A 23 -20.67 -3.62 -26.23
C LYS A 23 -20.57 -3.15 -24.79
N THR A 24 -21.45 -3.70 -23.96
CA THR A 24 -21.53 -3.37 -22.53
C THR A 24 -21.01 -4.54 -21.70
N TYR A 25 -20.17 -4.22 -20.72
CA TYR A 25 -19.59 -5.17 -19.79
C TYR A 25 -19.87 -4.74 -18.36
N GLY A 26 -20.32 -5.65 -17.49
CA GLY A 26 -20.27 -5.44 -16.05
C GLY A 26 -18.82 -5.43 -15.57
N CYS A 27 -18.49 -4.53 -14.65
CA CYS A 27 -17.13 -4.29 -14.17
C CYS A 27 -17.01 -4.54 -12.67
N ILE A 28 -16.04 -5.37 -12.30
CA ILE A 28 -15.57 -5.52 -10.93
C ILE A 28 -14.10 -5.11 -10.87
N PHE A 29 -13.75 -4.37 -9.82
CA PHE A 29 -12.39 -3.90 -9.57
C PHE A 29 -11.83 -4.62 -8.35
N GLU A 30 -10.66 -5.23 -8.49
CA GLU A 30 -9.90 -5.78 -7.37
C GLU A 30 -8.51 -5.15 -7.30
N VAL A 31 -7.91 -5.18 -6.11
CA VAL A 31 -6.54 -4.72 -5.87
C VAL A 31 -5.85 -5.71 -4.95
N CYS A 32 -4.51 -5.64 -4.93
CA CYS A 32 -3.67 -6.39 -4.01
C CYS A 32 -4.17 -6.24 -2.56
N LYS A 33 -4.41 -7.38 -1.89
CA LYS A 33 -4.91 -7.43 -0.51
C LYS A 33 -3.84 -7.14 0.54
N ASN A 34 -2.57 -7.11 0.15
CA ASN A 34 -1.49 -6.70 1.05
C ASN A 34 -1.62 -5.18 1.30
N PRO A 35 -1.88 -4.72 2.53
CA PRO A 35 -2.10 -3.30 2.84
C PRO A 35 -0.89 -2.41 2.49
N ILE A 36 0.33 -2.91 2.58
CA ILE A 36 1.56 -2.11 2.35
C ILE A 36 2.09 -2.18 0.92
N CYS A 37 1.53 -3.05 0.09
CA CYS A 37 2.02 -3.23 -1.27
C CYS A 37 1.86 -1.95 -2.10
N SER A 38 2.95 -1.55 -2.77
CA SER A 38 3.04 -0.38 -3.66
C SER A 38 2.83 -0.72 -5.14
N CYS A 39 2.22 -1.86 -5.47
CA CYS A 39 2.14 -2.35 -6.84
C CYS A 39 1.45 -1.39 -7.82
N ARG A 40 0.54 -0.53 -7.33
CA ARG A 40 -0.28 0.37 -8.16
C ARG A 40 -0.98 -0.34 -9.31
N THR A 41 -1.41 -1.58 -9.09
CA THR A 41 -2.16 -2.37 -10.05
C THR A 41 -3.64 -2.51 -9.65
N VAL A 42 -4.50 -2.52 -10.67
CA VAL A 42 -5.95 -2.79 -10.53
C VAL A 42 -6.32 -3.94 -11.46
N ASP A 43 -6.92 -4.98 -10.90
CA ASP A 43 -7.59 -6.01 -11.67
C ASP A 43 -8.97 -5.49 -12.12
N VAL A 44 -9.17 -5.42 -13.43
CA VAL A 44 -10.46 -5.13 -14.04
C VAL A 44 -11.05 -6.44 -14.56
N ILE A 45 -12.17 -6.86 -13.95
CA ILE A 45 -12.91 -8.05 -14.32
C ILE A 45 -14.13 -7.62 -15.12
N LEU A 46 -14.17 -8.02 -16.40
CA LEU A 46 -15.17 -7.63 -17.39
C LEU A 46 -16.05 -8.83 -17.73
N ALA A 47 -17.34 -8.74 -17.44
CA ALA A 47 -18.34 -9.75 -17.77
C ALA A 47 -19.31 -9.20 -18.83
N PRO A 48 -19.42 -9.80 -20.02
CA PRO A 48 -20.34 -9.32 -21.05
C PRO A 48 -21.79 -9.31 -20.56
N VAL A 49 -22.49 -8.19 -20.74
CA VAL A 49 -23.93 -8.11 -20.48
C VAL A 49 -24.66 -8.64 -21.71
N GLN A 50 -25.36 -9.77 -21.57
CA GLN A 50 -26.16 -10.33 -22.67
C GLN A 50 -27.46 -9.53 -22.85
N ASP A 51 -27.79 -9.18 -24.09
CA ASP A 51 -29.18 -8.91 -24.44
C ASP A 51 -29.99 -10.20 -24.28
N ASN A 52 -31.14 -10.11 -23.60
CA ASN A 52 -32.06 -11.21 -23.26
C ASN A 52 -32.58 -12.07 -24.45
N THR A 53 -32.02 -11.93 -25.66
CA THR A 53 -32.52 -12.51 -26.90
C THR A 53 -31.73 -13.72 -27.43
N ARG A 54 -30.58 -14.10 -26.85
CA ARG A 54 -29.83 -15.29 -27.28
C ARG A 54 -29.31 -16.13 -26.12
N GLN A 55 -30.04 -17.19 -25.78
CA GLN A 55 -29.50 -18.34 -25.05
C GLN A 55 -28.45 -19.04 -25.91
N ASN A 56 -27.19 -19.05 -25.47
CA ASN A 56 -26.38 -20.25 -25.28
C ASN A 56 -24.90 -19.89 -25.08
N SER A 57 -24.36 -20.41 -23.97
CA SER A 57 -22.98 -20.28 -23.44
C SER A 57 -22.76 -19.04 -22.54
N PRO A 58 -22.29 -19.22 -21.29
CA PRO A 58 -21.82 -18.11 -20.47
C PRO A 58 -20.58 -17.53 -21.14
N LEU A 59 -20.64 -16.28 -21.58
CA LEU A 59 -19.44 -15.59 -22.05
C LEU A 59 -18.49 -15.51 -20.84
N SER A 60 -17.29 -16.08 -20.96
CA SER A 60 -16.34 -16.10 -19.85
C SER A 60 -15.88 -14.68 -19.53
N SER A 61 -15.92 -14.31 -18.25
CA SER A 61 -15.36 -13.05 -17.81
C SER A 61 -13.87 -12.97 -18.13
N ARG A 62 -13.42 -11.77 -18.46
CA ARG A 62 -12.01 -11.46 -18.71
C ARG A 62 -11.47 -10.70 -17.52
N ARG A 63 -10.29 -11.09 -17.04
CA ARG A 63 -9.57 -10.39 -15.96
C ARG A 63 -8.28 -9.83 -16.53
N ILE A 64 -8.12 -8.52 -16.42
CA ILE A 64 -6.97 -7.78 -16.92
C ILE A 64 -6.36 -7.02 -15.75
N GLU A 65 -5.09 -7.27 -15.44
CA GLU A 65 -4.38 -6.50 -14.43
C GLU A 65 -3.76 -5.28 -15.12
N ILE A 66 -4.12 -4.07 -14.66
CA ILE A 66 -3.64 -2.81 -15.23
C ILE A 66 -2.63 -2.18 -14.27
N ASP A 67 -1.44 -1.90 -14.77
CA ASP A 67 -0.43 -1.05 -14.12
C ASP A 67 -0.81 0.41 -14.36
N LEU A 68 -1.11 1.12 -13.27
CA LEU A 68 -1.57 2.51 -13.34
C LEU A 68 -0.44 3.51 -13.65
N ILE A 69 0.82 3.14 -13.39
CA ILE A 69 1.99 3.98 -13.64
C ILE A 69 2.40 3.85 -15.11
N GLU A 70 2.65 2.61 -15.54
CA GLU A 70 3.12 2.33 -16.89
C GLU A 70 1.98 2.39 -17.93
N LYS A 71 0.73 2.45 -17.48
CA LYS A 71 -0.49 2.38 -18.31
C LYS A 71 -0.46 1.17 -19.24
N LYS A 72 -0.01 0.02 -18.72
CA LYS A 72 0.11 -1.26 -19.43
C LYS A 72 -0.73 -2.32 -18.74
N TYR A 73 -1.02 -3.40 -19.45
CA TYR A 73 -1.69 -4.54 -18.85
C TYR A 73 -0.75 -5.75 -18.72
N THR A 74 -1.06 -6.58 -17.74
CA THR A 74 -0.55 -7.94 -17.58
C THR A 74 -1.74 -8.88 -17.34
N PHE A 75 -1.45 -10.17 -17.23
CA PHE A 75 -2.43 -11.15 -16.77
C PHE A 75 -1.98 -11.70 -15.43
N PRO A 76 -2.93 -12.10 -14.55
CA PRO A 76 -2.63 -12.73 -13.29
C PRO A 76 -1.63 -13.88 -13.45
N SER A 77 -0.66 -13.97 -12.53
CA SER A 77 0.43 -14.96 -12.62
C SER A 77 -0.03 -16.43 -12.63
N ASP A 78 -1.26 -16.71 -12.19
CA ASP A 78 -1.89 -18.03 -12.22
C ASP A 78 -2.60 -18.36 -13.55
N ARG A 79 -2.61 -17.44 -14.51
CA ARG A 79 -3.27 -17.61 -15.82
C ARG A 79 -2.37 -17.15 -16.96
N SER A 80 -2.08 -18.05 -17.90
CA SER A 80 -1.45 -17.68 -19.17
C SER A 80 -2.48 -17.02 -20.09
N ALA A 81 -2.15 -15.85 -20.65
CA ALA A 81 -2.94 -15.21 -21.68
C ALA A 81 -3.07 -16.10 -22.91
N ASN A 82 -4.30 -16.36 -23.37
CA ASN A 82 -4.49 -16.88 -24.72
C ASN A 82 -4.50 -15.70 -25.72
N PRO A 83 -4.32 -15.94 -27.03
CA PRO A 83 -4.27 -14.86 -28.02
C PRO A 83 -5.52 -13.97 -28.06
N GLU A 84 -6.70 -14.53 -27.77
CA GLU A 84 -7.96 -13.78 -27.76
C GLU A 84 -8.08 -12.85 -26.55
N ASP A 85 -7.60 -13.28 -25.38
CA ASP A 85 -7.51 -12.46 -24.16
C ASP A 85 -6.53 -11.31 -24.37
N SER A 86 -5.38 -11.56 -24.99
CA SER A 86 -4.42 -10.50 -25.33
C SER A 86 -5.00 -9.50 -26.33
N ALA A 87 -5.60 -9.97 -27.42
CA ALA A 87 -6.20 -9.09 -28.42
C ALA A 87 -7.33 -8.23 -27.83
N PHE A 88 -8.14 -8.79 -26.93
CA PHE A 88 -9.15 -8.04 -26.21
C PHE A 88 -8.53 -7.01 -25.25
N ALA A 89 -7.48 -7.38 -24.52
CA ALA A 89 -6.80 -6.47 -23.60
C ALA A 89 -6.12 -5.30 -24.34
N ASP A 90 -5.48 -5.56 -25.49
CA ASP A 90 -4.95 -4.53 -26.38
C ASP A 90 -6.05 -3.56 -26.83
N LEU A 91 -7.18 -4.10 -27.31
CA LEU A 91 -8.33 -3.30 -27.73
C LEU A 91 -8.90 -2.47 -26.57
N PHE A 92 -9.11 -3.08 -25.42
CA PHE A 92 -9.66 -2.44 -24.23
C PHE A 92 -8.75 -1.31 -23.73
N LEU A 93 -7.46 -1.60 -23.56
CA LEU A 93 -6.48 -0.61 -23.09
C LEU A 93 -6.35 0.56 -24.08
N SER A 94 -6.43 0.30 -25.39
CA SER A 94 -6.38 1.35 -26.42
C SER A 94 -7.53 2.36 -26.36
N GLN A 95 -8.63 2.01 -25.68
CA GLN A 95 -9.81 2.86 -25.50
C GLN A 95 -9.81 3.63 -24.17
N LEU A 96 -8.91 3.30 -23.24
CA LEU A 96 -8.82 4.02 -21.96
C LEU A 96 -8.14 5.38 -22.16
N GLY A 97 -8.83 6.44 -21.76
CA GLY A 97 -8.28 7.80 -21.70
C GLY A 97 -7.78 8.16 -20.30
N ASP A 98 -7.20 9.36 -20.15
CA ASP A 98 -6.69 9.83 -18.86
C ASP A 98 -7.77 9.91 -17.76
N GLU A 99 -9.03 10.18 -18.14
CA GLU A 99 -10.16 10.15 -17.20
C GLU A 99 -10.42 8.74 -16.65
N ASP A 100 -10.23 7.70 -17.48
CA ASP A 100 -10.39 6.31 -17.06
C ASP A 100 -9.26 5.89 -16.12
N PHE A 101 -8.01 6.29 -16.39
CA PHE A 101 -6.88 6.05 -15.49
C PHE A 101 -7.06 6.80 -14.15
N THR A 102 -7.51 8.05 -14.19
CA THR A 102 -7.84 8.83 -12.97
C THR A 102 -8.93 8.11 -12.16
N PHE A 103 -9.93 7.54 -12.83
CA PHE A 103 -10.97 6.76 -12.19
C PHE A 103 -10.42 5.48 -11.53
N LEU A 104 -9.58 4.72 -12.25
CA LEU A 104 -8.96 3.51 -11.73
C LEU A 104 -8.04 3.80 -10.54
N GLU A 105 -7.28 4.88 -10.58
CA GLU A 105 -6.45 5.31 -9.46
C GLU A 105 -7.28 5.66 -8.22
N LYS A 106 -8.39 6.39 -8.39
CA LYS A 106 -9.32 6.65 -7.29
C LYS A 106 -9.89 5.34 -6.71
N LYS A 107 -10.24 4.38 -7.55
CA LYS A 107 -10.68 3.04 -7.10
C LYS A 107 -9.59 2.31 -6.33
N PHE A 108 -8.37 2.33 -6.85
CA PHE A 108 -7.20 1.75 -6.20
C PHE A 108 -7.02 2.33 -4.79
N LEU A 109 -6.96 3.66 -4.67
CA LEU A 109 -6.78 4.34 -3.39
C LEU A 109 -7.91 4.03 -2.40
N VAL A 110 -9.17 4.04 -2.84
CA VAL A 110 -10.32 3.71 -1.97
C VAL A 110 -10.24 2.28 -1.44
N TYR A 111 -9.95 1.30 -2.31
CA TYR A 111 -9.84 -0.09 -1.87
C TYR A 111 -8.62 -0.33 -0.98
N LYS A 112 -7.46 0.23 -1.34
CA LYS A 112 -6.24 0.14 -0.55
C LYS A 112 -6.38 0.81 0.81
N ASN A 113 -7.11 1.93 0.89
CA ASN A 113 -7.45 2.56 2.16
C ASN A 113 -8.35 1.66 3.00
N LYS A 114 -9.44 1.14 2.43
CA LYS A 114 -10.32 0.20 3.14
C LYS A 114 -9.53 -1.01 3.67
N ILE A 115 -8.66 -1.59 2.84
CA ILE A 115 -7.78 -2.69 3.22
C ILE A 115 -6.83 -2.25 4.35
N SER A 116 -6.23 -1.07 4.27
CA SER A 116 -5.31 -0.57 5.31
C SER A 116 -6.03 -0.35 6.64
N GLU A 117 -7.25 0.17 6.62
CA GLU A 117 -8.04 0.43 7.83
C GLU A 117 -8.62 -0.85 8.44
N SER A 118 -9.07 -1.80 7.61
CA SER A 118 -9.64 -3.09 8.04
C SER A 118 -8.66 -4.27 7.98
N ALA A 119 -7.36 -4.02 7.81
CA ALA A 119 -6.38 -5.05 7.52
C ALA A 119 -6.44 -6.16 8.58
N ASP A 120 -6.53 -7.41 8.12
CA ASP A 120 -6.25 -8.55 8.96
C ASP A 120 -4.75 -8.53 9.29
N LEU A 121 -4.46 -8.29 10.57
CA LEU A 121 -3.09 -8.10 11.05
C LEU A 121 -2.37 -9.44 11.27
N GLU A 122 -3.06 -10.59 11.17
CA GLU A 122 -2.46 -11.91 11.41
C GLU A 122 -1.46 -12.33 10.32
N GLY A 123 -1.53 -11.75 9.12
CA GLY A 123 -0.63 -12.01 7.99
C GLY A 123 0.31 -10.86 7.62
N PHE A 124 0.39 -9.83 8.46
CA PHE A 124 1.12 -8.60 8.12
C PHE A 124 2.65 -8.80 8.16
N GLU A 125 3.32 -8.49 7.04
CA GLU A 125 4.79 -8.49 6.94
C GLU A 125 5.30 -7.06 6.79
N GLY A 126 5.50 -6.38 7.93
CA GLY A 126 6.13 -5.06 7.97
C GLY A 126 7.63 -5.15 8.10
N PHE A 127 8.32 -4.15 7.55
CA PHE A 127 9.75 -3.97 7.75
C PHE A 127 9.98 -2.89 8.82
N PHE A 128 10.65 -3.29 9.91
CA PHE A 128 10.99 -2.40 11.01
C PHE A 128 12.49 -2.46 11.29
N ASP A 129 13.07 -1.30 11.60
CA ASP A 129 14.41 -1.24 12.20
C ASP A 129 14.29 -1.48 13.70
N TYR A 130 14.32 -2.76 14.10
CA TYR A 130 14.15 -3.17 15.50
C TYR A 130 15.22 -2.57 16.42
N GLU A 131 16.46 -2.40 15.92
CA GLU A 131 17.55 -1.84 16.71
C GLU A 131 17.32 -0.34 16.97
N ALA A 132 16.94 0.42 15.94
CA ALA A 132 16.62 1.83 16.09
C ALA A 132 15.40 2.06 17.01
N VAL A 133 14.38 1.20 16.94
CA VAL A 133 13.22 1.27 17.85
C VAL A 133 13.61 0.97 19.29
N GLU A 134 14.34 -0.13 19.53
CA GLU A 134 14.58 -0.62 20.88
C GLU A 134 15.73 0.06 21.61
N ARG A 135 16.74 0.55 20.89
CA ARG A 135 17.88 1.27 21.47
C ARG A 135 17.71 2.78 21.41
N ASP A 136 17.30 3.28 20.24
CA ASP A 136 17.37 4.71 19.92
C ASP A 136 16.00 5.39 20.08
N GLY A 137 14.94 4.62 20.35
CA GLY A 137 13.59 5.12 20.59
C GLY A 137 12.91 5.62 19.32
N LEU A 138 13.31 5.11 18.15
CA LEU A 138 12.71 5.47 16.86
C LEU A 138 11.19 5.34 16.91
N MET A 139 10.50 6.38 16.48
CA MET A 139 9.06 6.42 16.29
C MET A 139 8.75 6.19 14.80
N TYR A 140 7.60 5.59 14.52
CA TYR A 140 7.13 5.35 13.15
C TYR A 140 5.86 6.12 12.88
N ALA A 141 5.80 6.81 11.73
CA ALA A 141 4.56 7.40 11.23
C ALA A 141 3.54 6.30 10.90
N TYR A 142 2.26 6.55 11.16
CA TYR A 142 1.18 5.63 10.77
C TYR A 142 1.23 5.30 9.28
N ASN A 143 1.41 6.32 8.43
CA ASN A 143 1.47 6.17 6.99
C ASN A 143 2.81 5.61 6.47
N ASP A 144 3.87 5.52 7.27
CA ASP A 144 5.07 4.79 6.85
C ASP A 144 4.87 3.27 6.96
N VAL A 145 4.07 2.85 7.95
CA VAL A 145 3.72 1.43 8.14
C VAL A 145 2.51 1.03 7.31
N LEU A 146 1.53 1.93 7.15
CA LEU A 146 0.29 1.70 6.39
C LEU A 146 0.08 2.85 5.40
N PRO A 147 0.72 2.80 4.21
CA PRO A 147 0.78 3.94 3.30
C PRO A 147 -0.56 4.51 2.84
N TYR A 148 -1.55 3.63 2.67
CA TYR A 148 -2.89 4.03 2.22
C TYR A 148 -3.87 4.24 3.37
N GLY A 149 -3.39 4.14 4.61
CA GLY A 149 -4.18 4.50 5.79
C GLY A 149 -4.67 5.94 5.69
N ASN A 150 -5.76 6.24 6.40
CA ASN A 150 -6.36 7.58 6.35
C ASN A 150 -5.30 8.65 6.61
N GLN A 151 -5.29 9.73 5.83
CA GLN A 151 -4.38 10.85 6.06
C GLN A 151 -5.15 11.98 6.72
N MET A 152 -4.59 12.56 7.79
CA MET A 152 -5.22 13.70 8.45
C MET A 152 -4.76 14.98 7.76
N ARG A 153 -5.73 15.87 7.48
CA ARG A 153 -5.50 17.18 6.86
C ARG A 153 -6.03 18.29 7.74
N VAL A 154 -5.40 19.46 7.72
CA VAL A 154 -5.85 20.62 8.47
C VAL A 154 -5.57 21.91 7.72
N THR A 155 -6.49 22.85 7.81
CA THR A 155 -6.30 24.20 7.28
C THR A 155 -5.80 25.11 8.40
N ILE A 156 -4.65 25.77 8.20
CA ILE A 156 -4.09 26.75 9.15
C ILE A 156 -3.74 28.00 8.35
N ASN A 157 -4.29 29.16 8.73
CA ASN A 157 -4.11 30.42 8.01
C ASN A 157 -4.41 30.29 6.51
N ASP A 158 -5.58 29.72 6.17
CA ASP A 158 -6.07 29.50 4.80
C ASP A 158 -5.21 28.57 3.92
N ARG A 159 -4.38 27.72 4.54
CA ARG A 159 -3.52 26.77 3.84
C ARG A 159 -3.68 25.35 4.34
N GLU A 160 -3.70 24.40 3.40
CA GLU A 160 -3.81 22.97 3.70
C GLU A 160 -2.47 22.36 4.10
N TYR A 161 -2.51 21.56 5.16
CA TYR A 161 -1.40 20.77 5.66
C TYR A 161 -1.81 19.32 5.83
N LEU A 162 -0.86 18.43 5.57
CA LEU A 162 -0.91 17.01 5.88
C LEU A 162 -0.27 16.76 7.25
N ILE A 163 -0.87 15.90 8.05
CA ILE A 163 -0.38 15.53 9.38
C ILE A 163 0.06 14.06 9.34
N PHE A 164 1.31 13.83 9.74
CA PHE A 164 1.90 12.50 9.89
C PHE A 164 2.15 12.24 11.38
N ASP A 165 1.24 11.47 11.99
CA ASP A 165 1.33 11.06 13.38
C ASP A 165 2.27 9.87 13.56
N GLN A 166 3.33 10.09 14.32
CA GLN A 166 4.34 9.10 14.68
C GLN A 166 4.13 8.55 16.09
N PHE A 167 4.47 7.29 16.29
CA PHE A 167 4.24 6.57 17.54
C PHE A 167 5.45 5.78 18.02
N CYS A 168 5.57 5.68 19.35
CA CYS A 168 6.57 4.85 20.01
C CYS A 168 6.16 3.38 19.96
N LEU A 169 7.00 2.54 19.37
CA LEU A 169 6.74 1.10 19.21
C LEU A 169 7.55 0.22 20.18
N LEU A 170 8.28 0.84 21.12
CA LEU A 170 9.11 0.15 22.09
C LEU A 170 8.28 -0.89 22.89
N PRO A 171 8.66 -2.19 22.88
CA PRO A 171 7.96 -3.22 23.63
C PRO A 171 7.81 -2.89 25.12
N GLY A 172 6.60 -3.07 25.65
CA GLY A 172 6.29 -2.79 27.06
C GLY A 172 6.14 -1.31 27.42
N CYS A 173 6.40 -0.37 26.50
CA CYS A 173 6.23 1.05 26.75
C CYS A 173 4.73 1.42 26.80
N SER A 174 4.31 2.03 27.91
CA SER A 174 2.92 2.49 28.13
C SER A 174 2.70 3.95 27.73
N CYS A 175 3.68 4.57 27.06
CA CYS A 175 3.58 5.97 26.71
C CYS A 175 2.45 6.24 25.71
N THR A 176 1.97 7.48 25.73
CA THR A 176 0.93 7.99 24.82
C THR A 176 1.42 9.27 24.15
N HIS A 177 2.73 9.33 23.92
CA HIS A 177 3.38 10.37 23.14
C HIS A 177 3.14 10.10 21.66
N THR A 178 2.84 11.16 20.94
CA THR A 178 2.93 11.21 19.48
C THR A 178 3.77 12.42 19.10
N VAL A 179 4.54 12.28 18.03
CA VAL A 179 5.16 13.40 17.32
C VAL A 179 4.40 13.52 16.01
N MET A 180 4.00 14.73 15.65
CA MET A 180 3.27 15.00 14.42
C MET A 180 4.09 15.90 13.55
N ASP A 181 4.46 15.41 12.37
CA ASP A 181 4.99 16.28 11.33
C ASP A 181 3.84 16.87 10.54
N ILE A 182 3.86 18.18 10.39
CA ILE A 182 2.84 18.96 9.70
C ILE A 182 3.51 19.56 8.47
N LEU A 183 3.14 19.06 7.30
CA LEU A 183 3.74 19.42 6.02
C LEU A 183 2.70 20.12 5.14
N PRO A 184 3.05 21.20 4.43
CA PRO A 184 2.13 21.81 3.49
C PRO A 184 1.79 20.82 2.36
N GLU A 185 0.54 20.85 1.89
CA GLU A 185 0.12 19.96 0.80
C GLU A 185 0.82 20.31 -0.53
N THR A 186 1.06 21.59 -0.77
CA THR A 186 1.87 22.09 -1.88
C THR A 186 3.28 22.47 -1.42
N GLU A 187 4.25 22.49 -2.33
CA GLU A 187 5.61 22.91 -1.99
C GLU A 187 5.62 24.31 -1.36
N ALA A 188 6.35 24.45 -0.26
CA ALA A 188 6.50 25.73 0.43
C ALA A 188 7.34 26.67 -0.44
N GLU A 189 6.73 27.77 -0.89
CA GLU A 189 7.47 28.80 -1.64
C GLU A 189 8.26 29.71 -0.69
N THR A 190 7.90 29.74 0.60
CA THR A 190 8.46 30.66 1.60
C THR A 190 8.75 30.00 2.94
N ALA A 191 9.57 30.64 3.79
CA ALA A 191 9.88 30.14 5.14
C ALA A 191 8.67 30.16 6.09
N THR A 192 7.71 31.06 5.87
CA THR A 192 6.43 31.11 6.61
C THR A 192 5.51 29.93 6.32
N GLU A 193 5.85 29.17 5.29
CA GLU A 193 5.11 28.06 4.72
C GLU A 193 5.76 26.70 5.02
N ALA A 194 6.80 26.69 5.85
CA ALA A 194 7.62 25.52 6.12
C ALA A 194 6.86 24.43 6.90
N SER A 195 7.33 23.19 6.76
CA SER A 195 6.92 22.09 7.62
C SER A 195 7.39 22.30 9.06
N PHE A 196 6.64 21.80 10.04
CA PHE A 196 6.99 21.88 11.45
C PHE A 196 6.51 20.64 12.20
N ALA A 197 7.08 20.37 13.37
CA ALA A 197 6.75 19.22 14.20
C ALA A 197 6.12 19.63 15.53
N LEU A 198 5.13 18.88 15.99
CA LEU A 198 4.48 19.05 17.29
C LEU A 198 4.54 17.77 18.11
N LYS A 199 4.70 17.92 19.42
CA LYS A 199 4.61 16.81 20.38
C LYS A 199 3.28 16.84 21.10
N LEU A 200 2.71 15.67 21.33
CA LEU A 200 1.44 15.54 22.03
C LEU A 200 1.40 14.30 22.93
N ILE A 201 1.01 14.49 24.19
CA ILE A 201 0.55 13.40 25.06
C ILE A 201 -0.97 13.30 24.90
N TYR A 202 -1.45 12.45 24.00
CA TYR A 202 -2.85 12.48 23.54
C TYR A 202 -3.85 12.09 24.63
N THR A 203 -3.46 11.31 25.64
CA THR A 203 -4.34 11.00 26.78
C THR A 203 -4.49 12.16 27.76
N LYS A 204 -3.46 13.00 27.87
CA LYS A 204 -3.46 14.21 28.71
C LYS A 204 -3.86 15.47 27.95
N LYS A 205 -4.01 15.37 26.62
CA LYS A 205 -4.19 16.50 25.70
C LYS A 205 -3.15 17.61 25.91
N ARG A 206 -1.91 17.22 26.22
CA ARG A 206 -0.78 18.14 26.46
C ARG A 206 0.02 18.30 25.18
N TRP A 207 -0.07 19.48 24.59
CA TRP A 207 0.61 19.87 23.36
C TRP A 207 1.90 20.61 23.69
N GLU A 208 2.97 20.30 22.97
CA GLU A 208 4.31 20.88 23.15
C GLU A 208 4.98 21.07 21.78
N THR A 209 5.88 22.03 21.70
CA THR A 209 6.79 22.22 20.56
C THR A 209 8.17 22.53 21.13
N ASP A 210 9.20 21.94 20.54
CA ASP A 210 10.60 22.25 20.87
C ASP A 210 11.16 23.37 19.98
N GLU A 211 10.47 23.65 18.86
CA GLU A 211 10.91 24.57 17.82
C GLU A 211 9.96 25.76 17.70
N ASP A 212 10.52 26.87 17.21
CA ASP A 212 9.73 28.04 16.82
C ASP A 212 8.86 27.67 15.61
N LEU A 213 7.55 27.97 15.73
CA LEU A 213 6.61 27.71 14.65
C LEU A 213 6.81 28.72 13.52
N PRO A 214 6.64 28.32 12.25
CA PRO A 214 6.91 29.19 11.11
C PRO A 214 5.89 30.34 11.03
N GLY A 215 6.41 31.52 10.72
CA GLY A 215 5.60 32.72 10.46
C GLY A 215 4.73 33.14 11.65
N SER A 216 3.42 33.22 11.43
CA SER A 216 2.42 33.63 12.43
C SER A 216 1.69 32.44 13.06
N ILE A 217 2.11 31.21 12.80
CA ILE A 217 1.45 30.01 13.33
C ILE A 217 1.68 29.95 14.84
N THR A 218 0.60 29.71 15.59
CA THR A 218 0.66 29.52 17.04
C THR A 218 0.17 28.13 17.41
N LEU A 219 0.71 27.54 18.48
CA LEU A 219 0.31 26.23 18.96
C LEU A 219 -1.21 26.14 19.24
N ALA A 220 -1.79 27.23 19.75
CA ALA A 220 -3.23 27.33 20.00
C ALA A 220 -4.05 27.26 18.70
N ALA A 221 -3.63 27.98 17.66
CA ALA A 221 -4.30 27.96 16.36
C ALA A 221 -4.25 26.56 15.71
N VAL A 222 -3.07 25.92 15.73
CA VAL A 222 -2.92 24.55 15.19
C VAL A 222 -3.81 23.57 15.93
N ARG A 223 -3.77 23.59 17.27
CA ARG A 223 -4.61 22.72 18.09
C ARG A 223 -6.09 22.90 17.78
N SER A 224 -6.58 24.14 17.76
CA SER A 224 -7.99 24.43 17.48
C SER A 224 -8.39 23.94 16.10
N ALA A 225 -7.57 24.19 15.07
CA ALA A 225 -7.86 23.75 13.71
C ALA A 225 -7.92 22.21 13.59
N ILE A 226 -7.01 21.49 14.25
CA ILE A 226 -6.99 20.02 14.27
C ILE A 226 -8.22 19.47 15.01
N GLU A 227 -8.52 19.98 16.21
CA GLU A 227 -9.65 19.50 17.01
C GLU A 227 -11.01 19.79 16.35
N GLU A 228 -11.13 20.91 15.63
CA GLU A 228 -12.34 21.27 14.87
C GLU A 228 -12.51 20.39 13.63
N ARG A 229 -11.43 20.19 12.85
CA ARG A 229 -11.47 19.38 11.63
C ARG A 229 -11.63 17.89 11.90
N HIS A 230 -11.08 17.41 13.02
CA HIS A 230 -11.08 16.01 13.44
C HIS A 230 -11.67 15.86 14.85
N PRO A 231 -13.00 15.81 15.01
CA PRO A 231 -13.63 15.71 16.34
C PRO A 231 -13.20 14.48 17.16
N ASP A 232 -12.85 13.38 16.47
CA ASP A 232 -12.36 12.13 17.05
C ASP A 232 -10.82 12.06 17.15
N PHE A 233 -10.10 13.16 16.92
CA PHE A 233 -8.64 13.19 16.79
C PHE A 233 -7.87 12.36 17.84
N TYR A 234 -8.14 12.60 19.13
CA TYR A 234 -7.47 11.87 20.21
C TYR A 234 -7.79 10.37 20.24
N ARG A 235 -9.00 9.99 19.84
CA ARG A 235 -9.41 8.60 19.71
C ARG A 235 -8.71 7.95 18.51
N THR A 236 -8.61 8.67 17.39
CA THR A 236 -7.86 8.23 16.20
C THR A 236 -6.41 7.95 16.52
N LEU A 237 -5.71 8.88 17.20
CA LEU A 237 -4.32 8.67 17.63
C LEU A 237 -4.16 7.42 18.50
N ARG A 238 -5.08 7.20 19.44
CA ARG A 238 -5.06 5.99 20.28
C ARG A 238 -5.19 4.71 19.45
N ILE A 239 -6.18 4.65 18.55
CA ILE A 239 -6.43 3.48 17.70
C ILE A 239 -5.21 3.20 16.82
N ARG A 240 -4.62 4.23 16.21
CA ARG A 240 -3.42 4.10 15.37
C ARG A 240 -2.22 3.61 16.17
N HIS A 241 -1.98 4.19 17.34
CA HIS A 241 -0.88 3.78 18.21
C HIS A 241 -1.01 2.31 18.64
N GLU A 242 -2.19 1.88 19.09
CA GLU A 242 -2.46 0.49 19.47
C GLU A 242 -2.27 -0.46 18.28
N LYS A 243 -2.74 -0.06 17.09
CA LYS A 243 -2.57 -0.82 15.85
C LYS A 243 -1.11 -0.99 15.44
N LEU A 244 -0.32 0.09 15.43
CA LEU A 244 1.11 -0.02 15.09
C LEU A 244 1.90 -0.83 16.12
N LYS A 245 1.58 -0.70 17.42
CA LYS A 245 2.19 -1.55 18.46
C LYS A 245 1.91 -3.02 18.23
N TYR A 246 0.67 -3.37 17.89
CA TYR A 246 0.29 -4.74 17.56
C TYR A 246 1.08 -5.24 16.35
N ILE A 247 1.10 -4.47 15.27
CA ILE A 247 1.83 -4.80 14.04
C ILE A 247 3.31 -5.03 14.33
N TYR A 248 3.96 -4.07 15.01
CA TYR A 248 5.37 -4.16 15.38
C TYR A 248 5.65 -5.42 16.20
N GLN A 249 4.83 -5.69 17.22
CA GLN A 249 4.98 -6.87 18.05
C GLN A 249 4.90 -8.16 17.21
N LYS A 250 3.95 -8.26 16.28
CA LYS A 250 3.80 -9.44 15.42
C LYS A 250 4.97 -9.63 14.46
N CYS A 251 5.44 -8.56 13.82
CA CYS A 251 6.61 -8.63 12.96
C CYS A 251 7.87 -8.98 13.76
N ARG A 252 8.06 -8.35 14.93
CA ARG A 252 9.18 -8.63 15.85
C ARG A 252 9.18 -10.09 16.32
N GLU A 253 8.03 -10.60 16.74
CA GLU A 253 7.87 -12.01 17.12
C GLU A 253 8.37 -12.88 15.97
N LYS A 254 7.90 -12.66 14.74
CA LYS A 254 8.30 -13.44 13.56
C LYS A 254 9.79 -13.34 13.23
N GLU A 255 10.40 -12.17 13.33
CA GLU A 255 11.82 -11.96 13.04
C GLU A 255 12.74 -12.68 14.04
N PHE A 256 12.38 -12.64 15.32
CA PHE A 256 13.17 -13.23 16.39
C PHE A 256 12.66 -14.60 16.86
N LEU A 257 11.65 -15.17 16.20
CA LEU A 257 11.26 -16.57 16.42
C LEU A 257 12.48 -17.44 16.09
N PRO A 258 12.82 -18.43 16.93
CA PRO A 258 13.88 -19.37 16.59
C PRO A 258 13.49 -20.02 15.27
N ALA A 259 14.32 -19.84 14.24
CA ALA A 259 14.13 -20.47 12.95
C ALA A 259 13.77 -21.93 13.20
N GLN A 260 12.59 -22.38 12.79
CA GLN A 260 12.30 -23.80 12.84
C GLN A 260 13.46 -24.49 12.12
N PRO A 261 14.13 -25.48 12.75
CA PRO A 261 15.21 -26.17 12.09
C PRO A 261 14.62 -26.64 10.77
N ALA A 262 15.17 -26.13 9.66
CA ALA A 262 14.68 -26.48 8.34
C ALA A 262 14.56 -28.01 8.35
N GLN A 263 13.34 -28.52 8.20
CA GLN A 263 13.17 -29.93 7.91
C GLN A 263 13.78 -30.10 6.52
N SER A 264 15.11 -30.23 6.47
CA SER A 264 15.75 -30.88 5.36
C SER A 264 15.09 -32.25 5.37
N SER A 265 14.18 -32.49 4.44
CA SER A 265 13.93 -33.84 3.99
C SER A 265 15.34 -34.38 3.71
N LYS A 266 15.85 -35.24 4.59
CA LYS A 266 17.18 -35.81 4.41
C LYS A 266 17.06 -36.62 3.14
N VAL A 267 17.43 -36.03 2.01
CA VAL A 267 17.45 -36.70 0.72
C VAL A 267 18.32 -37.92 0.91
N GLY A 268 17.71 -39.10 0.83
CA GLY A 268 18.40 -40.36 0.98
C GLY A 268 19.51 -40.43 -0.06
N ARG A 269 20.68 -40.99 0.31
CA ARG A 269 21.82 -41.14 -0.62
C ARG A 269 21.42 -41.77 -1.97
N ASN A 270 20.34 -42.56 -2.01
CA ASN A 270 19.86 -43.24 -3.21
C ASN A 270 18.68 -42.54 -3.92
N ASP A 271 18.11 -41.48 -3.36
CA ASP A 271 16.95 -40.78 -3.91
C ASP A 271 17.34 -39.95 -5.15
N PRO A 272 16.39 -39.62 -6.05
CA PRO A 272 16.63 -38.68 -7.15
C PRO A 272 17.19 -37.35 -6.63
N CYS A 273 18.23 -36.84 -7.28
CA CYS A 273 18.92 -35.64 -6.82
C CYS A 273 18.04 -34.39 -7.07
N PRO A 274 17.83 -33.52 -6.06
CA PRO A 274 16.94 -32.38 -6.15
C PRO A 274 17.40 -31.27 -7.11
N CYS A 275 18.62 -31.36 -7.66
CA CYS A 275 19.11 -30.43 -8.69
C CYS A 275 18.54 -30.70 -10.10
N GLY A 276 17.60 -31.64 -10.26
CA GLY A 276 16.97 -31.95 -11.54
C GLY A 276 17.81 -32.79 -12.50
N SER A 277 18.98 -33.31 -12.07
CA SER A 277 19.88 -34.06 -12.95
C SER A 277 19.41 -35.48 -13.33
N GLY A 278 18.34 -35.99 -12.70
CA GLY A 278 17.87 -37.37 -12.86
C GLY A 278 18.78 -38.46 -12.24
N LYS A 279 19.91 -38.09 -11.62
CA LYS A 279 20.87 -39.02 -10.98
C LYS A 279 20.53 -39.24 -9.50
N LYS A 280 20.95 -40.37 -8.91
CA LYS A 280 20.87 -40.60 -7.45
C LYS A 280 21.73 -39.58 -6.68
N TYR A 281 21.25 -39.06 -5.55
CA TYR A 281 21.89 -37.99 -4.78
C TYR A 281 23.38 -38.25 -4.46
N LYS A 282 23.73 -39.47 -4.04
CA LYS A 282 25.14 -39.89 -3.78
C LYS A 282 26.09 -39.76 -4.96
N LYS A 283 25.57 -39.79 -6.20
CA LYS A 283 26.36 -39.67 -7.44
C LYS A 283 26.33 -38.25 -8.03
N CYS A 284 25.69 -37.29 -7.35
CA CYS A 284 25.51 -35.94 -7.87
C CYS A 284 25.96 -34.88 -6.85
N CYS A 285 25.08 -34.45 -5.94
CA CYS A 285 25.35 -33.32 -5.05
C CYS A 285 25.91 -33.71 -3.67
N PHE A 286 25.91 -35.01 -3.32
CA PHE A 286 26.30 -35.49 -1.97
C PHE A 286 27.71 -35.09 -1.52
N GLY A 287 28.65 -34.89 -2.44
CA GLY A 287 30.04 -34.49 -2.14
C GLY A 287 30.38 -33.03 -2.40
N LYS A 288 29.42 -32.19 -2.82
CA LYS A 288 29.67 -30.80 -3.25
C LYS A 288 29.29 -29.74 -2.20
N ALA A 289 28.88 -30.15 -0.99
CA ALA A 289 28.27 -29.27 0.01
C ALA A 289 29.26 -28.46 0.88
N SER A 290 30.57 -28.44 0.59
CA SER A 290 31.57 -27.82 1.47
C SER A 290 32.42 -26.72 0.82
N ALA A 291 31.81 -25.85 0.01
CA ALA A 291 32.48 -24.63 -0.48
C ALA A 291 31.53 -23.42 -0.44
N GLY A 292 31.65 -22.65 0.65
CA GLY A 292 31.43 -21.21 0.78
C GLY A 292 30.16 -20.57 0.20
N LYS A 293 29.23 -20.16 1.07
CA LYS A 293 28.40 -18.97 0.85
C LYS A 293 28.74 -17.94 1.92
N THR A 294 29.47 -16.91 1.52
CA THR A 294 29.50 -15.62 2.21
C THR A 294 28.07 -15.05 2.19
N SER A 295 27.55 -14.73 3.37
CA SER A 295 26.32 -13.99 3.56
C SER A 295 26.46 -12.64 2.85
N GLY A 296 25.73 -12.46 1.75
CA GLY A 296 25.56 -11.16 1.11
C GLY A 296 24.84 -10.24 2.08
N VAL A 297 25.60 -9.36 2.72
CA VAL A 297 25.09 -8.13 3.31
C VAL A 297 24.45 -7.35 2.17
N LEU A 298 23.13 -7.33 2.11
CA LEU A 298 22.42 -6.39 1.25
C LEU A 298 22.66 -5.00 1.83
N SER A 299 23.42 -4.23 1.07
CA SER A 299 23.85 -2.86 1.34
C SER A 299 22.66 -1.93 1.52
N ARG A 300 22.63 -1.27 2.68
CA ARG A 300 22.30 0.12 3.06
C ARG A 300 21.81 1.18 2.04
N GLU A 301 21.21 0.82 0.91
CA GLU A 301 20.62 1.79 -0.02
C GLU A 301 19.18 1.39 -0.35
N LYS A 302 18.24 1.87 0.48
CA LYS A 302 16.83 2.20 0.16
C LYS A 302 16.01 2.30 1.45
N ILE A 303 16.30 3.32 2.25
CA ILE A 303 15.28 3.96 3.09
C ILE A 303 15.53 5.47 2.98
N ASP A 304 15.15 6.04 1.84
CA ASP A 304 14.75 7.43 1.80
C ASP A 304 13.22 7.42 1.72
N SER A 305 12.57 7.29 2.88
CA SER A 305 11.11 7.45 3.01
C SER A 305 10.64 8.80 2.45
N VAL A 306 11.53 9.80 2.45
CA VAL A 306 11.35 11.12 1.83
C VAL A 306 11.29 11.05 0.29
N LEU A 307 12.03 10.17 -0.37
CA LEU A 307 11.99 10.02 -1.84
C LEU A 307 10.77 9.21 -2.30
N TRP A 308 10.38 8.19 -1.54
CA TRP A 308 9.15 7.42 -1.81
C TRP A 308 7.89 8.28 -1.67
N GLN A 309 7.85 9.15 -0.66
CA GLN A 309 6.78 10.15 -0.50
C GLN A 309 6.83 11.25 -1.57
N LYS A 310 8.00 11.60 -2.12
CA LYS A 310 8.12 12.52 -3.28
C LYS A 310 7.53 11.96 -4.57
N GLU A 311 7.64 10.65 -4.80
CA GLU A 311 7.03 10.01 -5.97
C GLU A 311 5.51 9.92 -5.84
N ILE A 312 4.99 9.70 -4.63
CA ILE A 312 3.55 9.84 -4.36
C ILE A 312 3.12 11.31 -4.54
N ARG A 313 3.89 12.28 -4.04
CA ARG A 313 3.61 13.73 -4.10
C ARG A 313 3.44 14.25 -5.53
N ASN A 314 4.26 13.81 -6.48
CA ASN A 314 4.23 14.31 -7.87
C ASN A 314 3.01 13.81 -8.68
N GLU A 315 2.28 12.80 -8.21
CA GLU A 315 1.07 12.29 -8.89
C GLU A 315 -0.23 12.93 -8.37
N TRP A 316 -0.18 13.60 -7.20
CA TRP A 316 -1.31 14.40 -6.70
C TRP A 316 -1.40 15.78 -7.39
N ASP A 317 -0.36 16.20 -8.13
CA ASP A 317 -0.27 17.51 -8.79
C ASP A 317 -1.14 17.68 -10.06
N HIS A 318 -2.03 16.72 -10.34
CA HIS A 318 -3.09 16.86 -11.34
C HIS A 318 -4.47 16.47 -10.77
N ARG A 319 -4.91 17.12 -9.68
CA ARG A 319 -6.29 17.67 -9.47
C ARG A 319 -6.58 18.02 -8.01
#